data_AF-A0A1W9VI62-F1
#
_entry.id   AF-A0A1W9VI62-F1
#
_cell.length_a   1.000
_cell.length_b   1.000
_cell.length_c   1.000
_cell.angle_alpha   90.00
_cell.angle_beta   90.00
_cell.angle_gamma   90.00
#
_symmetry.space_group_name_H-M   'P 1'
#
loop_
_entity.id
_entity.type
_entity.pdbx_description
1 polymer ?
#
loop_
_entity_poly.entity_id
_entity_poly.type
_entity_poly.pdbx_seq_one_letter_code
_entity_poly.pdbx_strand_id
1 'polypeptide(L)'
;MASVKIDPGICGFQTQVKAESLENYKVSLSIESDCPDIQNLAENLTEVDAFSEISFRRGIPETLQKGQKHCAHASCPVPVGIIKAIEVAAGLALPQNVTIEIEK
;
A
#
# COMPACT_ATOMS: atom_id res chain seq x y z
N MET A 1 12.59 -7.44 -3.21
CA MET A 1 11.17 -7.84 -3.16
C MET A 1 10.69 -7.76 -1.72
N ALA A 2 9.53 -7.17 -1.47
CA ALA A 2 8.83 -7.17 -0.18
C ALA A 2 7.45 -7.82 -0.36
N SER A 3 6.98 -8.54 0.67
CA SER A 3 5.64 -9.12 0.71
C SER A 3 4.98 -8.69 2.01
N VAL A 4 3.79 -8.12 1.91
CA VAL A 4 3.03 -7.60 3.05
C VAL A 4 1.64 -8.22 3.04
N LYS A 5 1.22 -8.75 4.18
CA LYS A 5 -0.17 -9.11 4.45
C LYS A 5 -0.79 -8.01 5.31
N ILE A 6 -1.96 -7.53 4.91
CA ILE A 6 -2.66 -6.44 5.59
C ILE A 6 -4.01 -6.98 6.07
N ASP A 7 -4.18 -6.99 7.38
CA ASP A 7 -5.45 -7.33 8.03
C ASP A 7 -6.20 -6.02 8.34
N PRO A 8 -7.39 -5.78 7.74
CA PRO A 8 -8.07 -4.49 7.84
C PRO A 8 -8.90 -4.30 9.12
N GLY A 9 -8.89 -5.28 10.02
CA GLY A 9 -9.76 -5.31 11.19
C GLY A 9 -11.16 -5.83 10.85
N ILE A 10 -12.19 -5.15 11.39
CA ILE A 10 -13.56 -5.70 11.47
C ILE A 10 -14.25 -5.99 10.13
N CYS A 11 -13.85 -5.35 9.02
CA CYS A 11 -14.44 -5.65 7.71
C CYS A 11 -13.99 -7.02 7.15
N GLY A 12 -12.86 -7.56 7.63
CA GLY A 12 -12.39 -8.91 7.31
C GLY A 12 -11.80 -9.12 5.91
N PHE A 13 -11.82 -8.13 5.01
CA PHE A 13 -11.31 -8.27 3.64
C PHE A 13 -9.78 -8.24 3.58
N GLN A 14 -9.15 -9.42 3.53
CA GLN A 14 -7.69 -9.50 3.56
C GLN A 14 -7.07 -8.96 2.27
N THR A 15 -5.86 -8.40 2.39
CA THR A 15 -5.08 -7.93 1.24
C THR A 15 -3.65 -8.42 1.34
N GLN A 16 -3.10 -8.91 0.24
CA GLN A 16 -1.70 -9.26 0.08
C GLN A 16 -1.07 -8.37 -0.99
N VAL A 17 0.11 -7.81 -0.68
CA VAL A 17 0.87 -6.93 -1.57
C VAL A 17 2.25 -7.53 -1.79
N LYS A 18 2.63 -7.71 -3.05
CA LYS A 18 4.00 -8.03 -3.46
C LYS A 18 4.57 -6.81 -4.17
N ALA A 19 5.71 -6.32 -3.69
CA ALA A 19 6.41 -5.16 -4.22
C ALA A 19 7.82 -5.55 -4.66
N GLU A 20 8.20 -5.22 -5.89
CA GLU A 20 9.50 -5.53 -6.46
C GLU A 20 10.19 -4.26 -6.96
N SER A 21 11.43 -4.03 -6.52
CA SER A 21 12.22 -2.89 -6.98
C SER A 21 12.69 -3.13 -8.40
N LEU A 22 12.49 -2.12 -9.24
CA LEU A 22 13.00 -2.01 -10.59
C LEU A 22 14.16 -1.00 -10.61
N GLU A 23 14.57 -0.60 -11.82
CA GLU A 23 15.56 0.48 -12.01
C GLU A 23 15.01 1.85 -11.60
N ASN A 24 15.90 2.79 -11.28
CA ASN A 24 15.55 4.19 -10.99
C ASN A 24 14.50 4.37 -9.88
N TYR A 25 14.52 3.52 -8.85
CA TYR A 25 13.59 3.57 -7.70
C TYR A 25 12.11 3.37 -8.07
N LYS A 26 11.83 2.85 -9.26
CA LYS A 26 10.50 2.35 -9.61
C LYS A 26 10.22 1.05 -8.86
N VAL A 27 8.97 0.84 -8.48
CA VAL A 27 8.52 -0.38 -7.80
C VAL A 27 7.29 -0.91 -8.52
N SER A 28 7.36 -2.16 -8.98
CA SER A 28 6.17 -2.87 -9.47
C SER A 28 5.38 -3.44 -8.31
N LEU A 29 4.06 -3.44 -8.46
CA LEU A 29 3.10 -3.86 -7.44
C LEU A 29 2.16 -4.93 -7.99
N SER A 30 1.97 -5.98 -7.19
CA SER A 30 0.91 -6.96 -7.36
C SER A 30 0.10 -6.99 -6.07
N ILE A 31 -1.17 -6.59 -6.17
CA ILE A 31 -2.08 -6.44 -5.02
C ILE A 31 -3.26 -7.38 -5.23
N GLU A 32 -3.44 -8.30 -4.29
CA GLU A 32 -4.53 -9.28 -4.25
C GLU A 32 -5.40 -8.95 -3.03
N SER A 33 -6.71 -8.76 -3.20
CA SER A 33 -7.60 -8.34 -2.11
C SER A 33 -8.98 -8.96 -2.22
N ASP A 34 -9.60 -9.24 -1.08
CA ASP A 34 -11.01 -9.63 -0.99
C ASP A 34 -11.97 -8.43 -1.08
N CYS A 35 -11.45 -7.20 -0.99
CA CYS A 35 -12.26 -5.97 -1.01
C CYS A 35 -12.42 -5.45 -2.46
N PRO A 36 -13.66 -5.27 -2.98
CA PRO A 36 -13.88 -4.74 -4.34
C PRO A 36 -13.28 -3.35 -4.58
N ASP A 37 -13.29 -2.48 -3.57
CA ASP A 37 -12.71 -1.13 -3.67
C ASP A 37 -11.18 -1.20 -3.82
N ILE A 38 -10.53 -2.12 -3.10
CA ILE A 38 -9.09 -2.34 -3.19
C ILE A 38 -8.71 -3.05 -4.49
N GLN A 39 -9.57 -3.93 -5.02
CA GLN A 39 -9.36 -4.50 -6.36
C GLN A 39 -9.34 -3.40 -7.43
N ASN A 40 -10.28 -2.46 -7.40
CA ASN A 40 -10.28 -1.31 -8.31
C ASN A 40 -9.01 -0.44 -8.15
N LEU A 41 -8.53 -0.24 -6.92
CA LEU A 41 -7.27 0.44 -6.66
C LEU A 41 -6.09 -0.33 -7.27
N ALA A 42 -6.04 -1.65 -7.09
CA ALA A 42 -4.97 -2.52 -7.56
C ALA A 42 -4.82 -2.50 -9.08
N GLU A 43 -5.95 -2.52 -9.80
CA GLU A 43 -5.98 -2.41 -11.26
C GLU A 43 -5.36 -1.10 -11.78
N ASN A 44 -5.35 -0.05 -10.94
CA ASN A 44 -4.90 1.29 -11.29
C ASN A 44 -3.60 1.71 -10.59
N LEU A 45 -2.88 0.78 -9.96
CA LEU A 45 -1.66 1.05 -9.19
C LEU A 45 -0.64 -0.10 -9.35
N THR A 46 -0.14 -0.29 -10.57
CA THR A 46 0.75 -1.40 -10.93
C THR A 46 2.24 -1.07 -10.84
N GLU A 47 2.60 0.20 -10.93
CA GLU A 47 3.98 0.70 -10.81
C GLU A 47 3.97 2.09 -10.18
N VAL A 48 4.94 2.39 -9.32
CA VAL A 48 5.10 3.70 -8.68
C VAL A 48 6.57 4.11 -8.58
N ASP A 49 6.83 5.40 -8.41
CA ASP A 49 8.13 5.94 -7.99
C ASP A 49 8.23 5.97 -6.45
N ALA A 50 9.18 5.25 -5.88
CA ALA A 50 9.28 5.08 -4.42
C ALA A 50 9.47 6.41 -3.67
N PHE A 51 10.18 7.39 -4.25
CA PHE A 51 10.39 8.69 -3.61
C PHE A 51 9.14 9.56 -3.57
N SER A 52 8.26 9.40 -4.55
CA SER A 52 6.95 10.06 -4.61
C SER A 52 5.97 9.45 -3.61
N GLU A 53 6.14 8.17 -3.27
CA GLU A 53 5.28 7.46 -2.31
C GLU A 53 5.65 7.69 -0.84
N ILE A 54 6.95 7.78 -0.52
CA ILE A 54 7.43 7.82 0.88
C ILE A 54 7.17 9.14 1.61
N SER A 55 6.86 10.24 0.89
CA SER A 55 6.66 11.53 1.56
C SER A 55 5.70 12.46 0.84
N PHE A 56 5.00 13.29 1.63
CA PHE A 56 4.16 14.38 1.11
C PHE A 56 4.94 15.56 0.51
N ARG A 57 6.28 15.58 0.61
CA ARG A 57 7.10 16.72 0.13
C ARG A 57 7.08 16.85 -1.40
N ARG A 58 6.68 15.79 -2.11
CA ARG A 58 6.60 15.73 -3.58
C ARG A 58 5.16 15.73 -4.11
N GLY A 59 4.19 15.99 -3.23
CA GLY A 59 2.77 15.85 -3.52
C GLY A 59 2.14 14.72 -2.72
N ILE A 60 0.87 14.46 -2.97
CA ILE A 60 0.16 13.33 -2.35
C ILE A 60 0.65 12.03 -3.03
N PRO A 61 1.10 11.01 -2.28
CA PRO A 61 1.43 9.69 -2.83
C PRO A 61 0.31 9.17 -3.73
N GLU A 62 0.67 8.59 -4.88
CA GLU A 62 -0.31 8.03 -5.83
C GLU A 62 -1.18 6.96 -5.16
N THR A 63 -0.58 6.13 -4.30
CA THR A 63 -1.32 5.13 -3.51
C THR A 63 -2.45 5.76 -2.70
N LEU A 64 -2.19 6.91 -2.06
CA LEU A 64 -3.22 7.62 -1.27
C LEU A 64 -4.25 8.31 -2.15
N GLN A 65 -3.87 8.83 -3.32
CA GLN A 65 -4.82 9.39 -4.29
C GLN A 65 -5.77 8.30 -4.81
N LYS A 66 -5.26 7.11 -5.14
CA LYS A 66 -6.10 5.97 -5.55
C LYS A 66 -6.94 5.48 -4.37
N GLY A 67 -6.39 5.46 -3.16
CA GLY A 67 -7.14 5.21 -1.93
C GLY A 67 -8.33 6.16 -1.77
N GLN A 68 -8.10 7.47 -1.88
CA GLN A 68 -9.15 8.49 -1.81
C GLN A 68 -10.21 8.32 -2.90
N LYS A 69 -9.81 7.92 -4.11
CA LYS A 69 -10.73 7.77 -5.25
C LYS A 69 -11.60 6.51 -5.16
N HIS A 70 -11.03 5.40 -4.69
CA HIS A 70 -11.65 4.08 -4.79
C HIS A 70 -12.15 3.52 -3.46
N CYS A 71 -11.54 3.86 -2.32
CA CYS A 71 -11.95 3.32 -1.02
C CYS A 71 -13.15 4.08 -0.45
N ALA A 72 -14.22 3.37 -0.12
CA ALA A 72 -15.34 3.97 0.63
C ALA A 72 -14.97 4.31 2.09
N HIS A 73 -14.04 3.55 2.70
CA HIS A 73 -13.66 3.71 4.10
C HIS A 73 -12.33 4.48 4.24
N ALA A 74 -12.40 5.71 4.75
CA ALA A 74 -11.26 6.62 4.83
C ALA A 74 -10.11 6.10 5.72
N SER A 75 -10.39 5.28 6.74
CA SER A 75 -9.37 4.73 7.64
C SER A 75 -8.96 3.30 7.30
N CYS A 76 -9.24 2.84 6.06
CA CYS A 76 -8.73 1.55 5.61
C CYS A 76 -7.18 1.55 5.74
N PRO A 77 -6.57 0.55 6.41
CA PRO A 77 -5.12 0.50 6.56
C PRO A 77 -4.40 0.06 5.28
N VAL A 78 -5.13 -0.44 4.27
CA VAL A 78 -4.54 -1.02 3.05
C VAL A 78 -3.67 -0.03 2.26
N PRO A 79 -4.10 1.21 1.96
CA PRO A 79 -3.24 2.17 1.25
C PRO A 79 -1.91 2.44 1.97
N VAL A 80 -1.93 2.54 3.31
CA VAL A 80 -0.71 2.73 4.10
C VAL A 80 0.17 1.48 4.06
N GLY A 81 -0.43 0.28 4.13
CA GLY A 81 0.31 -0.98 4.01
C GLY A 81 0.98 -1.18 2.64
N ILE A 82 0.35 -0.70 1.55
CA ILE A 82 0.96 -0.68 0.21
C ILE A 82 2.21 0.22 0.21
N ILE A 83 2.13 1.44 0.76
CA ILE A 83 3.29 2.34 0.87
C ILE A 83 4.42 1.70 1.68
N LYS A 84 4.09 1.03 2.79
CA LYS A 84 5.09 0.30 3.59
C LYS A 84 5.76 -0.83 2.80
N ALA A 85 5.03 -1.53 1.93
CA ALA A 85 5.62 -2.51 1.02
C ALA A 85 6.59 -1.87 0.03
N ILE A 86 6.23 -0.71 -0.54
CA ILE A 86 7.07 0.08 -1.45
C ILE A 86 8.36 0.53 -0.77
N GLU A 87 8.26 1.10 0.44
CA GLU A 87 9.41 1.55 1.23
C GLU A 87 10.44 0.44 1.45
N VAL A 88 9.98 -0.76 1.86
CA VAL A 88 10.84 -1.92 2.08
C VAL A 88 11.41 -2.46 0.76
N ALA A 89 10.58 -2.56 -0.28
CA ALA A 89 11.03 -3.07 -1.58
C ALA A 89 12.14 -2.21 -2.19
N ALA A 90 12.03 -0.88 -2.07
CA ALA A 90 13.00 0.09 -2.58
C ALA A 90 14.22 0.30 -1.67
N GLY A 91 14.33 -0.41 -0.54
CA GLY A 91 15.43 -0.27 0.41
C GLY A 91 15.44 1.05 1.20
N LEU A 92 14.29 1.74 1.26
CA LEU A 92 14.12 3.00 2.00
C LEU A 92 13.75 2.77 3.48
N ALA A 93 13.26 1.57 3.82
CA ALA A 93 12.96 1.15 5.17
C ALA A 93 13.38 -0.31 5.42
N LEU A 94 13.68 -0.63 6.67
CA LEU A 94 13.86 -2.02 7.10
C LEU A 94 12.49 -2.69 7.34
N PRO A 95 12.36 -4.00 7.08
CA PRO A 95 11.12 -4.72 7.34
C PRO A 95 10.83 -4.78 8.84
N GLN A 96 9.69 -4.22 9.24
CA GLN A 96 9.16 -4.32 10.60
C GLN A 96 7.64 -4.27 10.56
N ASN A 97 6.99 -5.06 11.42
CA ASN A 97 5.53 -5.09 11.49
C ASN A 97 4.98 -3.78 12.08
N VAL A 98 3.86 -3.31 11.53
CA VAL A 98 3.09 -2.16 12.02
C VAL A 98 1.75 -2.68 12.50
N THR A 99 1.35 -2.32 13.73
CA THR A 99 0.10 -2.77 14.35
C THR A 99 -0.79 -1.59 14.73
N ILE A 100 -2.11 -1.80 14.68
CA ILE A 100 -3.12 -0.89 15.24
C ILE A 100 -3.90 -1.70 16.27
N GLU A 101 -3.77 -1.33 17.55
CA GLU A 101 -4.50 -1.95 18.65
C GLU A 101 -5.69 -1.06 19.01
N ILE A 102 -6.88 -1.65 19.09
CA ILE A 102 -8.14 -0.93 19.34
C ILE A 102 -8.74 -1.44 20.64
N GLU A 103 -8.93 -0.52 21.58
CA GLU A 103 -9.69 -0.72 22.83
C GLU A 103 -10.87 0.25 22.86
N LYS A 104 -11.86 -0.01 23.72
CA LYS A 104 -13.09 0.76 23.82
C LYS A 104 -13.04 1.78 24.95
#